data_AF-A0A7W0ZI11-F1
#
_entry.id   AF-A0A7W0ZI11-F1
#
_cell.length_a   1.000
_cell.length_b   1.000
_cell.length_c   1.000
_cell.angle_alpha   90.00
_cell.angle_beta   90.00
_cell.angle_gamma   90.00
#
_symmetry.space_group_name_H-M   'P 1'
#
loop_
_entity.id
_entity.type
_entity.pdbx_description
1 polymer ?
#
loop_
_entity_poly.entity_id
_entity_poly.type
_entity_poly.pdbx_seq_one_letter_code
_entity_poly.pdbx_strand_id
1 'polypeptide(L)'
;MKRRSLADPNLVEKYIRGQVLPRFMQRLREIEDELARHRSRLADAYEELWVSCGHDSQAFEQRWRATAHSWRFDHVNELIHSHNEHYPIERRLPINPRTGDYLTTSGRPWRREPAGPKWILERFPARRGPI
;
A
#
# COMPACT_ATOMS: atom_id res chain seq x y z
N MET A 1 5.04 17.50 17.46
CA MET A 1 4.32 16.24 17.16
C MET A 1 5.35 15.13 16.93
N LYS A 2 5.63 14.30 17.95
CA LYS A 2 6.72 13.31 17.92
C LYS A 2 6.35 12.11 17.03
N ARG A 3 7.15 11.85 16.00
CA ARG A 3 7.14 10.56 15.27
C ARG A 3 7.57 9.47 16.24
N ARG A 4 6.60 8.71 16.79
CA ARG A 4 6.88 7.48 17.56
C ARG A 4 6.78 6.31 16.61
N SER A 5 7.93 5.83 16.16
CA SER A 5 8.08 4.59 15.41
C SER A 5 7.54 3.44 16.28
N LEU A 6 6.54 2.70 15.77
CA LEU A 6 5.90 1.54 16.42
C LEU A 6 6.76 0.28 16.34
N ALA A 7 8.08 0.43 16.43
CA ALA A 7 8.95 -0.71 16.39
C ALA A 7 9.03 -1.24 17.83
N ASP A 8 8.54 -2.47 18.04
CA ASP A 8 8.72 -3.20 19.29
C ASP A 8 10.22 -3.14 19.65
N PRO A 9 10.61 -2.58 20.80
CA PRO A 9 12.02 -2.36 21.14
C PRO A 9 12.87 -3.63 21.02
N ASN A 10 12.31 -4.80 21.35
CA ASN A 10 12.99 -6.09 21.20
C ASN A 10 13.22 -6.47 19.73
N LEU A 11 12.34 -6.03 18.84
CA LEU A 11 12.41 -6.30 17.41
C LEU A 11 13.42 -5.38 16.72
N VAL A 12 13.46 -4.11 17.13
CA VAL A 12 14.50 -3.15 16.74
C VAL A 12 15.87 -3.65 17.19
N GLU A 13 15.97 -4.13 18.42
CA GLU A 13 17.22 -4.62 18.97
C GLU A 13 17.70 -5.89 18.25
N LYS A 14 16.80 -6.82 17.89
CA LYS A 14 17.14 -7.99 17.06
C LYS A 14 17.64 -7.60 15.66
N TYR A 15 17.05 -6.56 15.06
CA TYR A 15 17.49 -6.01 13.77
C TYR A 15 18.90 -5.41 13.87
N ILE A 16 19.19 -4.66 14.94
CA ILE A 16 20.51 -4.06 15.19
C ILE A 16 21.58 -5.13 15.47
N ARG A 17 21.21 -6.24 16.11
CA ARG A 17 22.11 -7.35 16.46
C ARG A 17 22.34 -8.37 15.32
N GLY A 18 21.92 -8.09 14.09
CA GLY A 18 22.19 -8.95 12.92
C GLY A 18 21.36 -10.24 12.84
N GLN A 19 20.23 -10.34 13.55
CA GLN A 19 19.30 -11.47 13.40
C GLN A 19 18.37 -11.29 12.19
N VAL A 20 17.91 -12.42 11.64
CA VAL A 20 16.97 -12.48 10.51
C VAL A 20 15.70 -11.67 10.82
N LEU A 21 15.34 -10.78 9.88
CA LEU A 21 14.15 -9.94 10.00
C LEU A 21 12.89 -10.80 10.19
N PRO A 22 11.95 -10.46 11.09
CA PRO A 22 10.67 -11.18 11.22
C PRO A 22 9.90 -11.25 9.91
N ARG A 23 9.13 -12.33 9.69
CA ARG A 23 8.42 -12.57 8.43
C ARG A 23 7.41 -11.48 8.08
N PHE A 24 6.66 -10.93 9.03
CA PHE A 24 5.75 -9.81 8.75
C PHE A 24 6.49 -8.55 8.32
N MET A 25 7.71 -8.32 8.81
CA MET A 25 8.53 -7.16 8.43
C MET A 25 9.13 -7.36 7.03
N GLN A 26 9.55 -8.57 6.69
CA GLN A 26 9.95 -8.91 5.32
C GLN A 26 8.80 -8.65 4.34
N ARG A 27 7.62 -9.19 4.61
CA ARG A 27 6.43 -8.99 3.78
C ARG A 27 5.99 -7.53 3.70
N LEU A 28 6.11 -6.79 4.80
CA LEU A 28 5.83 -5.36 4.78
C LEU A 28 6.77 -4.62 3.81
N ARG A 29 8.06 -4.94 3.83
CA ARG A 29 9.03 -4.36 2.91
C ARG A 29 8.74 -4.76 1.46
N GLU A 30 8.42 -6.02 1.21
CA GLU A 30 8.02 -6.50 -0.12
C GLU A 30 6.80 -5.76 -0.66
N ILE A 31 5.76 -5.56 0.17
CA ILE A 31 4.59 -4.74 -0.20
C ILE A 31 5.00 -3.31 -0.54
N GLU A 32 5.85 -2.69 0.28
CA GLU A 32 6.29 -1.31 0.06
C GLU A 32 7.11 -1.16 -1.23
N ASP A 33 7.99 -2.12 -1.50
CA ASP A 33 8.82 -2.16 -2.70
C ASP A 33 7.96 -2.38 -3.96
N GLU A 34 6.99 -3.30 -3.93
CA GLU A 34 6.05 -3.52 -5.03
C GLU A 34 5.13 -2.31 -5.29
N LEU A 35 4.60 -1.69 -4.24
CA LEU A 35 3.82 -0.45 -4.39
C LEU A 35 4.67 0.70 -4.94
N ALA A 36 5.96 0.77 -4.59
CA ALA A 36 6.88 1.75 -5.14
C ALA A 36 7.14 1.51 -6.64
N ARG A 37 7.30 0.25 -7.06
CA ARG A 37 7.41 -0.14 -8.48
C ARG A 37 6.17 0.26 -9.27
N HIS A 38 4.98 -0.05 -8.75
CA HIS A 38 3.73 0.38 -9.38
C HIS A 38 3.61 1.90 -9.46
N ARG A 39 3.97 2.63 -8.40
CA ARG A 39 3.94 4.10 -8.39
C ARG A 39 4.83 4.69 -9.48
N SER A 40 6.04 4.15 -9.67
CA SER A 40 6.95 4.61 -10.73
C SER A 40 6.32 4.40 -12.10
N ARG A 41 5.88 3.16 -12.41
CA ARG A 41 5.29 2.84 -13.71
C ARG A 41 4.02 3.63 -14.01
N LEU A 42 3.22 3.93 -12.99
CA LEU A 42 2.02 4.75 -13.14
C LEU A 42 2.37 6.22 -13.37
N ALA A 43 3.43 6.74 -12.75
CA ALA A 43 3.89 8.10 -13.00
C ALA A 43 4.32 8.27 -14.47
N ASP A 44 5.10 7.32 -14.99
CA ASP A 44 5.52 7.31 -16.39
C ASP A 44 4.31 7.28 -17.33
N ALA A 45 3.39 6.32 -17.13
CA ALA A 45 2.18 6.18 -17.94
C ALA A 45 1.25 7.41 -17.85
N TYR A 46 1.20 8.08 -16.69
CA TYR A 46 0.38 9.26 -16.46
C TYR A 46 0.92 10.47 -17.23
N GLU A 47 2.23 10.69 -17.23
CA GLU A 47 2.86 11.76 -18.02
C GLU A 47 2.81 11.48 -19.52
N GLU A 48 3.10 10.25 -19.96
CA GLU A 48 2.99 9.85 -21.36
C GLU A 48 1.56 10.08 -21.89
N LEU A 49 0.55 9.67 -21.12
CA LEU A 49 -0.84 9.87 -21.50
C LEU A 49 -1.20 11.36 -21.58
N TRP A 50 -0.74 12.15 -20.61
CA TRP A 50 -0.97 13.60 -20.58
C TRP A 50 -0.40 14.27 -21.82
N VAL A 51 0.87 14.01 -22.14
CA VAL A 51 1.52 14.54 -23.35
C VAL A 51 0.78 14.10 -24.61
N SER A 52 0.33 12.83 -24.68
CA SER A 52 -0.39 12.30 -25.85
C SER A 52 -1.76 12.95 -26.09
N CYS A 53 -2.44 13.41 -25.03
CA CYS A 53 -3.75 14.05 -25.13
C CYS A 53 -3.68 15.56 -25.42
N GLY A 54 -2.52 16.19 -25.18
CA GLY A 54 -2.34 17.63 -25.39
C GLY A 54 -3.35 18.45 -24.58
N HIS A 55 -4.14 19.29 -25.26
CA HIS A 55 -5.16 20.14 -24.62
C HIS A 55 -6.50 19.44 -24.35
N ASP A 56 -6.68 18.18 -24.79
CA ASP A 56 -7.93 17.44 -24.57
C ASP A 56 -7.97 16.80 -23.18
N SER A 57 -8.41 17.60 -22.21
CA SER A 57 -8.58 17.18 -20.82
C SER A 57 -9.67 16.11 -20.65
N GLN A 58 -10.69 16.07 -21.51
CA GLN A 58 -11.75 15.05 -21.44
C GLN A 58 -11.24 13.70 -21.93
N ALA A 59 -10.50 13.67 -23.05
CA ALA A 59 -9.88 12.46 -23.55
C ALA A 59 -8.86 11.92 -22.53
N PHE A 60 -8.08 12.79 -21.89
CA PHE A 60 -7.19 12.40 -20.79
C PHE A 60 -7.96 11.77 -19.63
N GLU A 61 -9.01 12.43 -19.13
CA GLU A 61 -9.80 11.92 -18.00
C GLU A 61 -10.36 10.52 -18.30
N GLN A 62 -10.98 10.34 -19.47
CA GLN A 62 -11.59 9.08 -19.87
C GLN A 62 -10.54 7.96 -20.01
N ARG A 63 -9.45 8.23 -20.74
CA ARG A 63 -8.38 7.25 -20.97
C ARG A 63 -7.68 6.88 -19.68
N TRP A 64 -7.40 7.85 -18.80
CA TRP A 64 -6.73 7.57 -17.53
C TRP A 64 -7.61 6.76 -16.59
N ARG A 65 -8.92 7.04 -16.52
CA ARG A 65 -9.87 6.20 -15.78
C ARG A 65 -9.87 4.78 -16.32
N ALA A 66 -9.89 4.58 -17.64
CA ALA A 66 -9.81 3.26 -18.23
C ALA A 66 -8.51 2.53 -17.85
N THR A 67 -7.36 3.21 -17.94
CA THR A 67 -6.07 2.67 -17.49
C THR A 67 -6.13 2.24 -16.03
N ALA A 68 -6.64 3.09 -15.14
CA ALA A 68 -6.74 2.78 -13.71
C ALA A 68 -7.61 1.55 -13.41
N HIS A 69 -8.67 1.31 -14.20
CA HIS A 69 -9.54 0.12 -14.03
C HIS A 69 -8.92 -1.15 -14.61
N SER A 70 -8.08 -1.03 -15.64
CA SER A 70 -7.40 -2.17 -16.27
C SER A 70 -6.09 -2.58 -15.57
N TRP A 71 -5.55 -1.71 -14.71
CA TRP A 71 -4.26 -1.93 -14.08
C TRP A 71 -4.30 -3.03 -13.03
N ARG A 72 -3.38 -3.99 -13.13
CA ARG A 72 -3.33 -5.18 -12.27
C ARG A 72 -2.34 -5.00 -11.11
N PHE A 73 -2.78 -5.37 -9.92
CA PHE A 73 -2.01 -5.35 -8.67
C PHE A 73 -1.87 -6.75 -8.05
N ASP A 74 -2.01 -7.81 -8.84
CA ASP A 74 -2.19 -9.18 -8.33
C ASP A 74 -1.10 -9.58 -7.33
N HIS A 75 0.16 -9.39 -7.70
CA HIS A 75 1.28 -9.77 -6.84
C HIS A 75 1.31 -9.01 -5.50
N VAL A 76 1.14 -7.69 -5.53
CA VAL A 76 1.12 -6.91 -4.27
C VAL A 76 -0.13 -7.19 -3.45
N ASN A 77 -1.25 -7.53 -4.09
CA ASN A 77 -2.48 -7.92 -3.41
C ASN A 77 -2.38 -9.30 -2.77
N GLU A 78 -1.64 -10.24 -3.37
CA GLU A 78 -1.27 -11.53 -2.74
C GLU A 78 -0.40 -11.30 -1.51
N LEU A 79 0.60 -10.41 -1.59
CA LEU A 79 1.44 -10.04 -0.45
C LEU A 79 0.61 -9.38 0.67
N ILE A 80 -0.30 -8.47 0.33
CA ILE A 80 -1.23 -7.82 1.27
C ILE A 80 -2.14 -8.85 1.93
N HIS A 81 -2.68 -9.79 1.15
CA HIS A 81 -3.54 -10.85 1.66
C HIS A 81 -2.76 -11.72 2.66
N SER A 82 -1.59 -12.23 2.26
CA SER A 82 -0.70 -12.99 3.14
C SER A 82 -0.38 -12.21 4.41
N HIS A 83 -0.01 -10.93 4.29
CA HIS A 83 0.24 -10.05 5.43
C HIS A 83 -0.94 -10.02 6.39
N ASN A 84 -2.14 -9.78 5.88
CA ASN A 84 -3.34 -9.68 6.69
C ASN A 84 -3.70 -11.00 7.41
N GLU A 85 -3.43 -12.16 6.79
CA GLU A 85 -3.69 -13.45 7.43
C GLU A 85 -2.73 -13.72 8.60
N HIS A 86 -1.44 -13.44 8.42
CA HIS A 86 -0.41 -13.89 9.35
C HIS A 86 0.00 -12.80 10.37
N TYR A 87 -0.12 -11.52 10.04
CA TYR A 87 0.26 -10.40 10.92
C TYR A 87 -0.30 -10.52 12.34
N PRO A 88 -1.62 -10.76 12.55
CA PRO A 88 -2.16 -10.80 13.90
C PRO A 88 -1.57 -11.93 14.75
N ILE A 89 -1.27 -13.07 14.13
CA ILE A 89 -0.67 -14.25 14.79
C ILE A 89 0.80 -13.95 15.13
N GLU A 90 1.56 -13.45 14.15
CA GLU A 90 2.99 -13.14 14.33
C GLU A 90 3.22 -12.02 15.36
N ARG A 91 2.31 -11.05 15.45
CA ARG A 91 2.33 -9.97 16.44
C ARG A 91 1.64 -10.31 17.75
N ARG A 92 1.04 -11.49 17.85
CA ARG A 92 0.27 -11.94 19.03
C ARG A 92 -0.75 -10.89 19.46
N LEU A 93 -1.53 -10.37 18.50
CA LEU A 93 -2.52 -9.34 18.80
C LEU A 93 -3.57 -9.89 19.78
N PRO A 94 -4.02 -9.07 20.74
CA PRO A 94 -5.06 -9.50 21.66
C PRO A 94 -6.39 -9.68 20.90
N ILE A 95 -7.17 -10.68 21.30
CA ILE A 95 -8.48 -10.97 20.71
C ILE A 95 -9.56 -10.27 21.53
N ASN A 96 -10.54 -9.68 20.85
CA ASN A 96 -11.76 -9.20 21.48
C ASN A 96 -12.64 -10.42 21.83
N PRO A 97 -12.86 -10.75 23.11
CA PRO A 97 -13.60 -11.96 23.49
C PRO A 97 -15.07 -11.92 23.05
N ARG A 98 -15.63 -10.74 22.78
CA ARG A 98 -17.03 -10.57 22.36
C ARG A 98 -17.23 -10.81 20.87
N THR A 99 -16.26 -10.44 20.03
CA THR A 99 -16.39 -10.53 18.56
C THR A 99 -15.53 -11.63 17.96
N GLY A 100 -14.53 -12.15 18.69
CA GLY A 100 -13.54 -13.08 18.18
C GLY A 100 -12.48 -12.42 17.27
N ASP A 101 -12.55 -11.10 17.06
CA ASP A 101 -11.61 -10.38 16.19
C ASP A 101 -10.35 -9.92 16.91
N TYR A 102 -9.25 -9.80 16.15
CA TYR A 102 -8.02 -9.18 16.64
C TYR A 102 -8.17 -7.68 16.87
N LEU A 103 -7.75 -7.22 18.05
CA LEU A 103 -7.73 -5.82 18.44
C LEU A 103 -6.57 -5.05 17.77
N THR A 104 -6.83 -3.79 17.50
CA THR A 104 -5.83 -2.84 17.01
C THR A 104 -5.09 -2.20 18.19
N THR A 105 -3.78 -2.41 18.31
CA THR A 105 -3.00 -1.93 19.48
C THR A 105 -2.53 -0.48 19.37
N SER A 106 -2.49 0.10 18.17
CA SER A 106 -1.85 1.41 17.89
C SER A 106 -2.82 2.47 17.35
N GLY A 107 -4.12 2.26 17.45
CA GLY A 107 -5.16 3.15 16.94
C GLY A 107 -5.25 3.22 15.40
N ARG A 108 -4.43 2.46 14.67
CA ARG A 108 -4.49 2.33 13.21
C ARG A 108 -4.87 0.91 12.82
N PRO A 109 -5.85 0.71 11.92
CA PRO A 109 -6.19 -0.63 11.44
C PRO A 109 -4.92 -1.38 11.03
N TRP A 110 -4.76 -2.59 11.56
CA TRP A 110 -3.62 -3.44 11.22
C TRP A 110 -3.79 -4.07 9.83
N ARG A 111 -5.04 -4.24 9.38
CA ARG A 111 -5.37 -4.71 8.04
C ARG A 111 -4.98 -3.67 7.01
N ARG A 112 -4.37 -4.14 5.93
CA ARG A 112 -4.07 -3.34 4.74
C ARG A 112 -5.11 -3.59 3.67
N GLU A 113 -5.61 -2.52 3.08
CA GLU A 113 -6.54 -2.61 1.95
C GLU A 113 -5.80 -3.02 0.67
N PRO A 114 -6.39 -3.90 -0.16
CA PRO A 114 -5.86 -4.21 -1.49
C PRO A 114 -5.71 -2.95 -2.35
N ALA A 115 -4.66 -2.91 -3.17
CA ALA A 115 -4.47 -1.88 -4.18
C ALA A 115 -5.39 -2.13 -5.39
N GLY A 116 -5.86 -1.04 -5.99
CA GLY A 116 -6.81 -1.08 -7.10
C GLY A 116 -7.03 0.29 -7.74
N PRO A 117 -8.10 0.48 -8.54
CA PRO A 117 -8.33 1.72 -9.29
C PRO A 117 -8.41 2.95 -8.39
N LYS A 118 -9.03 2.81 -7.21
CA LYS A 118 -9.10 3.87 -6.20
C LYS A 118 -7.70 4.30 -5.74
N TRP A 119 -6.80 3.35 -5.49
CA TRP A 119 -5.42 3.63 -5.07
C TRP A 119 -4.68 4.48 -6.12
N ILE A 120 -4.92 4.20 -7.41
CA ILE A 120 -4.36 4.95 -8.53
C ILE A 120 -4.95 6.36 -8.56
N LEU A 121 -6.28 6.48 -8.61
CA LEU A 121 -6.97 7.76 -8.80
C LEU A 121 -6.80 8.74 -7.62
N GLU A 122 -6.53 8.23 -6.42
CA GLU A 122 -6.15 9.07 -5.27
C GLU A 122 -4.76 9.69 -5.41
N ARG A 123 -3.84 9.04 -6.12
CA ARG A 123 -2.43 9.47 -6.28
C ARG A 123 -2.20 10.21 -7.59
N PHE A 124 -2.91 9.80 -8.63
CA PHE A 124 -2.84 10.30 -9.99
C PHE A 124 -4.27 10.64 -10.43
N PRO A 125 -4.77 11.83 -10.09
CA PRO A 125 -6.17 12.18 -10.31
C PRO A 125 -6.48 12.32 -11.80
N ALA A 126 -7.62 11.80 -12.25
CA ALA A 126 -8.02 11.91 -13.67
C ALA A 126 -8.32 13.35 -14.13
N ARG A 127 -8.39 14.30 -13.19
CA ARG A 127 -8.45 15.73 -13.46
C ARG A 127 -7.22 16.38 -12.84
N ARG A 128 -6.35 16.93 -13.68
CA ARG A 128 -5.35 17.89 -13.21
C ARG A 128 -6.10 19.19 -12.89
N GLY A 129 -5.87 19.75 -11.71
CA GLY A 129 -6.40 21.09 -11.39
C GLY A 129 -5.90 22.12 -12.41
N PRO A 130 -6.54 23.30 -12.51
CA PRO A 130 -6.04 24.35 -13.38
C PRO A 130 -4.58 24.66 -13.02
N ILE A 131 -3.73 24.79 -14.05
CA ILE A 131 -2.37 25.34 -13.93
C ILE A 131 -2.48 26.83 -13.64
#